data_AF-A0A1G8G0V3-F1
#
_entry.id   AF-A0A1G8G0V3-F1
#
_cell.length_a   1.000
_cell.length_b   1.000
_cell.length_c   1.000
_cell.angle_alpha   90.00
_cell.angle_beta   90.00
_cell.angle_gamma   90.00
#
_symmetry.space_group_name_H-M   'P 1'
#
loop_
_entity.id
_entity.type
_entity.pdbx_description
1 polymer ?
#
loop_
_entity_poly.entity_id
_entity_poly.type
_entity_poly.pdbx_seq_one_letter_code
_entity_poly.pdbx_strand_id
1 'polypeptide(L)'
;MSNWPQPGVTLALGVEVATGDTYEGSPVYCKALDVGAGPNNGNKNVDHGIEGLNTFVDMRGCFVNPSTGDVFPIPFSHPWNLGNAVYLGYIGGQIRVASQGNYSDKQFVVFLFYTKTA
;
A
#
# COMPACT_ATOMS: atom_id res chain seq x y z
N MET A 1 1.44 5.92 17.16
CA MET A 1 1.47 6.54 15.83
C MET A 1 2.88 6.42 15.30
N SER A 2 3.10 5.66 14.23
CA SER A 2 4.43 5.26 13.72
C SER A 2 5.25 6.46 13.23
N ASN A 3 6.52 6.57 13.65
CA ASN A 3 7.50 7.52 13.10
C ASN A 3 8.07 7.00 11.78
N TRP A 4 7.23 6.98 10.74
CA TRP A 4 7.62 6.42 9.44
C TRP A 4 8.01 7.49 8.42
N PRO A 5 9.12 7.30 7.66
CA PRO A 5 10.21 6.33 7.90
C PRO A 5 11.13 6.75 9.04
N GLN A 6 11.68 5.78 9.78
CA GLN A 6 12.70 6.03 10.79
C GLN A 6 13.94 6.65 10.10
N PRO A 7 14.63 7.62 10.75
CA PRO A 7 15.86 8.18 10.21
C PRO A 7 16.88 7.07 9.87
N GLY A 8 17.38 7.04 8.63
CA GLY A 8 18.40 6.09 8.18
C GLY A 8 17.89 4.76 7.61
N VAL A 9 16.58 4.55 7.49
CA VAL A 9 16.02 3.39 6.80
C VAL A 9 15.79 3.70 5.32
N THR A 10 16.47 2.99 4.43
CA THR A 10 16.23 3.06 2.98
C THR A 10 15.02 2.22 2.61
N LEU A 11 14.02 2.86 1.99
CA LEU A 11 12.89 2.16 1.41
C LEU A 11 13.17 1.84 -0.05
N ALA A 12 13.11 0.55 -0.38
CA ALA A 12 13.21 0.07 -1.75
C ALA A 12 12.04 -0.88 -2.03
N LEU A 13 11.60 -0.90 -3.29
CA LEU A 13 10.55 -1.80 -3.73
C LEU A 13 10.96 -3.26 -3.49
N GLY A 14 10.04 -4.04 -2.93
CA GLY A 14 10.25 -5.44 -2.61
C GLY A 14 11.14 -5.72 -1.40
N VAL A 15 11.71 -4.69 -0.76
CA VAL A 15 12.58 -4.87 0.41
C VAL A 15 11.77 -4.73 1.70
N GLU A 16 11.87 -5.75 2.55
CA GLU A 16 11.33 -5.76 3.91
C GLU A 16 12.29 -5.04 4.85
N VAL A 17 11.77 -4.16 5.71
CA VAL A 17 12.54 -3.44 6.72
C VAL A 17 11.83 -3.48 8.06
N ALA A 18 12.59 -3.59 9.15
CA ALA A 18 12.05 -3.44 10.50
C ALA A 18 11.70 -1.96 10.75
N THR A 19 10.52 -1.72 11.33
CA THR A 19 10.05 -0.34 11.59
C THR A 19 10.55 0.23 12.92
N GLY A 20 11.02 -0.65 13.82
CA GLY A 20 11.31 -0.31 15.22
C GLY A 20 10.07 -0.25 16.12
N ASP A 21 8.86 -0.32 15.54
CA ASP A 21 7.60 -0.38 16.28
C ASP A 21 7.22 -1.82 16.63
N THR A 22 6.33 -1.98 17.60
CA THR A 22 5.68 -3.26 17.93
C THR A 22 4.16 -3.14 17.84
N TYR A 23 3.50 -4.25 17.51
CA TYR A 23 2.06 -4.41 17.54
C TYR A 23 1.74 -5.64 18.38
N GLU A 24 1.00 -5.45 19.48
CA GLU A 24 0.70 -6.50 20.46
C GLU A 24 1.96 -7.26 20.95
N GLY A 25 3.07 -6.53 21.13
CA GLY A 25 4.35 -7.09 21.58
C GLY A 25 5.17 -7.77 20.47
N SER A 26 4.64 -7.90 19.26
CA SER A 26 5.37 -8.46 18.11
C SER A 26 6.05 -7.36 17.28
N PRO A 27 7.27 -7.56 16.75
CA PRO A 27 7.93 -6.58 15.88
C PRO A 27 7.11 -6.30 14.61
N VAL A 28 7.03 -5.03 14.22
CA VAL A 28 6.38 -4.61 12.97
C VAL A 28 7.42 -4.41 11.88
N TYR A 29 7.15 -5.01 10.72
CA TYR A 29 7.90 -4.86 9.49
C TYR A 29 7.12 -4.04 8.49
N CYS A 30 7.83 -3.38 7.58
CA CYS A 30 7.26 -2.70 6.44
C CYS A 30 7.86 -3.22 5.14
N LYS A 31 7.04 -3.39 4.10
CA LYS A 31 7.48 -3.69 2.74
C LYS A 31 6.77 -2.78 1.75
N ALA A 32 7.55 -2.09 0.93
CA ALA A 32 7.03 -1.32 -0.21
C ALA A 32 6.84 -2.27 -1.39
N LEU A 33 5.68 -2.18 -2.05
CA LEU A 33 5.29 -3.07 -3.14
C LEU A 33 4.83 -2.24 -4.33
N ASP A 34 5.33 -2.61 -5.50
CA ASP A 34 4.82 -2.09 -6.76
C ASP A 34 3.56 -2.88 -7.14
N VAL A 35 2.44 -2.19 -7.20
CA VAL A 35 1.16 -2.75 -7.64
C VAL A 35 1.02 -2.63 -9.15
N GLY A 36 1.90 -1.88 -9.82
CA GLY A 36 1.85 -1.56 -11.23
C GLY A 36 0.71 -0.60 -11.57
N ALA A 37 0.19 -0.71 -12.79
CA ALA A 37 -0.96 0.07 -13.25
C ALA A 37 -2.20 -0.14 -12.35
N GLY A 38 -2.93 0.94 -12.07
CA GLY A 38 -4.18 0.88 -11.30
C GLY A 38 -5.32 0.12 -12.00
N PRO A 39 -6.47 -0.05 -11.32
CA PRO A 39 -7.65 -0.66 -11.91
C PRO A 39 -8.26 0.24 -13.00
N ASN A 40 -8.95 -0.39 -13.96
CA ASN A 40 -9.81 0.31 -14.92
C ASN A 40 -11.28 0.07 -14.55
N ASN A 41 -11.87 0.97 -13.75
CA ASN A 41 -13.26 0.87 -13.28
C ASN A 41 -13.60 -0.50 -12.67
N GLY A 42 -12.93 -0.83 -11.57
CA GLY A 42 -13.13 -2.10 -10.86
C GLY A 42 -12.09 -2.36 -9.78
N ASN A 43 -11.74 -3.63 -9.62
CA ASN A 43 -10.80 -4.11 -8.62
C ASN A 43 -9.54 -4.66 -9.29
N LYS A 44 -8.40 -4.40 -8.68
CA LYS A 44 -7.14 -5.09 -8.97
C LYS A 44 -6.64 -5.74 -7.70
N ASN A 45 -6.36 -7.04 -7.77
CA ASN A 45 -5.73 -7.78 -6.69
C ASN A 45 -4.27 -8.07 -7.04
N VAL A 46 -3.36 -7.93 -6.07
CA VAL A 46 -1.94 -8.21 -6.22
C VAL A 46 -1.43 -9.00 -5.02
N ASP A 47 -0.61 -10.02 -5.28
CA ASP A 47 0.05 -10.82 -4.24
C ASP A 47 1.16 -10.00 -3.57
N HIS A 48 1.25 -10.09 -2.25
CA HIS A 48 2.23 -9.32 -1.48
C HIS A 48 3.59 -10.02 -1.34
N GLY A 49 3.65 -11.35 -1.55
CA GLY A 49 4.88 -12.14 -1.48
C GLY A 49 5.63 -11.99 -0.14
N ILE A 50 4.89 -11.96 0.97
CA ILE A 50 5.46 -11.91 2.32
C ILE A 50 5.25 -13.28 2.93
N GLU A 51 6.34 -13.97 3.21
CA GLU A 51 6.33 -15.26 3.89
C GLU A 51 6.20 -15.06 5.41
N GLY A 52 5.42 -15.92 6.06
CA GLY A 52 5.24 -15.87 7.52
C GLY A 52 4.49 -14.64 8.03
N LEU A 53 3.71 -13.95 7.18
CA LEU A 53 2.83 -12.87 7.62
C LEU A 53 1.86 -13.42 8.68
N ASN A 54 1.88 -12.83 9.87
CA ASN A 54 1.02 -13.22 10.98
C ASN A 54 -0.19 -12.28 11.09
N THR A 55 0.07 -11.01 11.43
CA THR A 55 -0.96 -10.00 11.58
C THR A 55 -0.74 -8.85 10.62
N PHE A 56 -1.79 -8.51 9.88
CA PHE A 56 -1.84 -7.30 9.09
C PHE A 56 -2.11 -6.10 10.00
N VAL A 57 -1.23 -5.09 10.01
CA VAL A 57 -1.32 -3.95 10.94
C VAL A 57 -1.88 -2.72 10.25
N ASP A 58 -1.33 -2.33 9.08
CA ASP A 58 -1.76 -1.14 8.35
C ASP A 58 -1.33 -1.20 6.87
N MET A 59 -2.03 -0.46 6.01
CA MET A 59 -1.66 -0.20 4.62
C MET A 59 -1.88 1.25 4.24
N ARG A 60 -0.93 1.76 3.47
CA ARG A 60 -1.03 3.05 2.80
C ARG A 60 -0.24 3.00 1.51
N GLY A 61 -0.42 3.99 0.65
CA GLY A 61 0.34 4.07 -0.59
C GLY A 61 0.22 5.40 -1.26
N CYS A 62 0.71 5.44 -2.50
CA CYS A 62 0.49 6.55 -3.39
C CYS A 62 0.44 6.07 -4.85
N PHE A 63 -0.07 6.93 -5.72
CA PHE A 63 0.18 6.84 -7.15
C PHE A 63 0.66 8.19 -7.68
N VAL A 64 1.35 8.14 -8.81
CA VAL A 64 1.78 9.32 -9.55
C VAL A 64 0.90 9.47 -10.80
N ASN A 65 0.36 10.67 -11.02
CA ASN A 65 -0.28 11.00 -12.28
C ASN A 65 0.81 11.27 -13.33
N PRO A 66 0.97 10.44 -14.37
CA PRO A 66 2.07 10.59 -15.32
C PRO A 66 1.99 11.88 -16.14
N SER A 67 0.79 12.45 -16.31
CA SER A 67 0.60 13.67 -17.11
C SER A 67 0.95 14.95 -16.37
N THR A 68 0.83 14.96 -15.04
CA THR A 68 1.04 16.18 -14.22
C THR A 68 2.20 16.05 -13.25
N GLY A 69 2.64 14.82 -12.95
CA GLY A 69 3.60 14.53 -11.88
C GLY A 69 3.01 14.59 -10.48
N ASP A 70 1.70 14.88 -10.34
CA ASP A 70 1.04 14.95 -9.04
C ASP A 70 1.06 13.59 -8.33
N VAL A 71 1.32 13.62 -7.03
CA VAL A 71 1.31 12.43 -6.17
C VAL A 71 0.11 12.48 -5.25
N PHE A 72 -0.71 11.42 -5.29
CA PHE A 72 -1.89 11.30 -4.44
C PHE A 72 -1.72 10.16 -3.44
N PRO A 73 -2.08 10.37 -2.16
CA PRO A 73 -2.09 9.28 -1.18
C PRO A 73 -3.22 8.29 -1.49
N ILE A 74 -3.05 7.04 -1.10
CA ILE A 74 -4.11 6.03 -1.10
C ILE A 74 -4.17 5.30 0.25
N PRO A 75 -5.38 4.95 0.75
CA PRO A 75 -6.68 5.27 0.14
C PRO A 75 -7.01 6.76 0.23
N PHE A 76 -7.82 7.26 -0.69
CA PHE A 76 -8.34 8.63 -0.61
C PHE A 76 -9.76 8.73 -1.18
N SER A 77 -10.50 9.71 -0.66
CA SER A 77 -11.79 10.11 -1.19
C SER A 77 -11.60 11.31 -2.11
N HIS A 78 -12.06 11.19 -3.36
CA HIS A 78 -12.00 12.29 -4.31
C HIS A 78 -13.15 13.28 -4.04
N PRO A 79 -12.89 14.56 -3.73
CA PRO A 79 -13.89 15.42 -3.12
C PRO A 79 -14.97 15.94 -4.08
N TRP A 80 -14.78 15.80 -5.40
CA TRP A 80 -15.76 16.22 -6.42
C TRP A 80 -16.46 15.05 -7.11
N ASN A 81 -15.94 13.82 -6.98
CA ASN A 81 -16.44 12.66 -7.73
C ASN A 81 -16.04 11.38 -7.00
N LEU A 82 -16.99 10.77 -6.30
CA LEU A 82 -16.77 9.53 -5.56
C LEU A 82 -16.34 8.35 -6.45
N GLY A 83 -16.68 8.37 -7.75
CA GLY A 83 -16.21 7.34 -8.68
C GLY A 83 -14.69 7.29 -8.79
N ASN A 84 -14.02 8.44 -8.62
CA ASN A 84 -12.56 8.56 -8.61
C ASN A 84 -11.94 8.33 -7.22
N ALA A 85 -12.72 7.95 -6.19
CA ALA A 85 -12.13 7.51 -4.94
C ALA A 85 -11.32 6.23 -5.17
N VAL A 86 -10.24 6.08 -4.40
CA VAL A 86 -9.42 4.87 -4.43
C VAL A 86 -9.50 4.19 -3.07
N TYR A 87 -9.99 2.97 -3.09
CA TYR A 87 -10.03 2.05 -1.96
C TYR A 87 -8.77 1.17 -1.96
N LEU A 88 -8.26 0.89 -0.76
CA LEU A 88 -7.19 -0.04 -0.51
C LEU A 88 -7.65 -1.04 0.57
N GLY A 89 -7.43 -2.33 0.35
CA GLY A 89 -7.83 -3.36 1.31
C GLY A 89 -6.96 -4.62 1.24
N TYR A 90 -6.94 -5.37 2.34
CA TYR A 90 -6.37 -6.72 2.38
C TYR A 90 -7.51 -7.73 2.37
N ILE A 91 -7.71 -8.43 1.24
CA ILE A 91 -8.89 -9.28 1.03
C ILE A 91 -8.43 -10.59 0.41
N GLY A 92 -8.77 -11.71 1.06
CA GLY A 92 -8.45 -13.05 0.55
C GLY A 92 -6.94 -13.31 0.43
N GLY A 93 -6.13 -12.70 1.29
CA GLY A 93 -4.66 -12.85 1.25
C GLY A 93 -3.96 -11.94 0.23
N GLN A 94 -4.69 -11.03 -0.42
CA GLN A 94 -4.13 -10.17 -1.46
C GLN A 94 -4.36 -8.70 -1.13
N ILE A 95 -3.52 -7.83 -1.71
CA ILE A 95 -3.74 -6.39 -1.73
C ILE A 95 -4.77 -6.10 -2.81
N ARG A 96 -5.88 -5.45 -2.45
CA ARG A 96 -6.86 -4.94 -3.39
C ARG A 96 -6.73 -3.42 -3.51
N VAL A 97 -6.56 -2.94 -4.73
CA VAL A 97 -6.82 -1.55 -5.11
C VAL A 97 -8.12 -1.52 -5.91
N ALA A 98 -9.06 -0.66 -5.51
CA ALA A 98 -10.34 -0.53 -6.20
C ALA A 98 -10.72 0.93 -6.47
N SER A 99 -11.29 1.18 -7.63
CA SER A 99 -11.84 2.49 -8.02
C SER A 99 -12.85 2.31 -9.15
N GLN A 100 -13.86 3.18 -9.23
CA GLN A 100 -14.75 3.24 -10.40
C GLN A 100 -14.15 4.11 -11.52
N GLY A 101 -13.12 4.91 -11.22
CA GLY A 101 -12.35 5.65 -12.20
C GLY A 101 -11.38 4.75 -12.98
N ASN A 102 -10.89 5.26 -14.10
CA ASN A 102 -9.80 4.61 -14.84
C ASN A 102 -8.44 5.11 -14.33
N TYR A 103 -7.66 4.18 -13.78
CA TYR A 103 -6.31 4.40 -13.26
C TYR A 103 -5.27 3.52 -13.97
N SER A 104 -5.61 2.93 -15.12
CA SER A 104 -4.71 2.02 -15.84
C SER A 104 -3.43 2.69 -16.37
N ASP A 105 -3.41 4.03 -16.41
CA ASP A 105 -2.25 4.82 -16.79
C ASP A 105 -1.37 5.25 -15.59
N LYS A 106 -1.81 5.00 -14.35
CA LYS A 106 -1.11 5.45 -13.14
C LYS A 106 -0.46 4.27 -12.44
N GLN A 107 0.78 4.45 -12.00
CA GLN A 107 1.53 3.43 -11.26
C GLN A 107 1.34 3.61 -9.76
N PHE A 108 1.05 2.50 -9.08
CA PHE A 108 0.73 2.47 -7.66
C PHE A 108 1.84 1.81 -6.85
N VAL A 109 2.21 2.43 -5.73
CA VAL A 109 3.08 1.84 -4.72
C VAL A 109 2.31 1.74 -3.41
N VAL A 110 2.35 0.57 -2.78
CA VAL A 110 1.71 0.29 -1.50
C VAL A 110 2.75 -0.13 -0.47
N PHE A 111 2.65 0.43 0.72
CA PHE A 111 3.42 0.08 1.89
C PHE A 111 2.55 -0.77 2.81
N LEU A 112 2.97 -2.01 3.06
CA LEU A 112 2.30 -2.89 4.00
C LEU A 112 3.06 -2.93 5.32
N PHE A 113 2.34 -2.76 6.42
CA PHE A 113 2.84 -2.88 7.79
C PHE A 113 2.23 -4.13 8.41
N TYR A 114 3.08 -5.02 8.92
CA TYR A 114 2.66 -6.34 9.39
C TYR A 114 3.61 -6.91 10.43
N THR A 115 3.13 -7.88 11.20
CA THR A 115 3.96 -8.74 12.06
C THR A 115 4.21 -10.08 11.37
N LYS A 116 5.24 -10.80 11.81
CA LYS A 116 5.56 -12.15 11.33
C LYS A 116 5.45 -13.16 12.48
N THR A 117 5.17 -14.41 12.14
CA THR A 117 5.28 -15.51 13.11
C THR A 117 6.75 -15.67 13.48
N ALA A 118 7.04 -15.83 14.76
CA ALA A 118 8.38 -16.12 15.27
C ALA A 118 8.92 -17.45 14.73
#